data_AF-A0A2M8E4I8-F1
#
_entry.id   AF-A0A2M8E4I8-F1
#
_cell.length_a   1.000
_cell.length_b   1.000
_cell.length_c   1.000
_cell.angle_alpha   90.00
_cell.angle_beta   90.00
_cell.angle_gamma   90.00
#
_symmetry.space_group_name_H-M   'P 1'
#
loop_
_entity.id
_entity.type
_entity.pdbx_description
1 polymer ?
#
loop_
_entity_poly.entity_id
_entity_poly.type
_entity_poly.pdbx_seq_one_letter_code
_entity_poly.pdbx_strand_id
1 'polypeptide(L)'
;TKTAAGDYIAGSATDPNGEMDVDGDGKLNEMNMGCETCHGPGSAHKSAKGLMKFATIVSPNKLAAERESMICGQCHSRPQGHLKNDQPVNAANLMMLPGTSRNDFLKQYTLREDAAKGSFWPDGLHSKAHHQQYTDFIKSSKYRNGTQLVACSNCHDPHGDAKFDHQLTMDAKTNASCTTCHANKTDLKVHLAEKAKCTVDVSQVTCNSCHGTKTMQTGAGLGKGLVAADGKNYWMNDITSHIYDVPRKDNVGVKGVAPGAAMPIPYTNACGAACHDVKKL
;
A
#
# COMPACT_ATOMS: atom_id res chain seq x y z
N THR A 1 13.66 4.59 28.26
CA THR A 1 14.27 5.20 29.48
C THR A 1 15.29 4.25 30.09
N LYS A 2 16.34 4.72 30.78
CA LYS A 2 17.29 3.82 31.47
C LYS A 2 16.75 3.43 32.87
N THR A 3 16.89 2.16 33.24
CA THR A 3 16.62 1.69 34.61
C THR A 3 17.72 2.18 35.56
N ALA A 4 17.46 2.09 36.87
CA ALA A 4 18.47 2.32 37.90
C ALA A 4 19.66 1.34 37.80
N ALA A 5 19.48 0.18 37.16
CA ALA A 5 20.55 -0.79 36.87
C ALA A 5 21.33 -0.47 35.58
N GLY A 6 20.92 0.56 34.81
CA GLY A 6 21.56 0.98 33.56
C GLY A 6 21.01 0.32 32.30
N ASP A 7 20.04 -0.59 32.42
CA ASP A 7 19.36 -1.24 31.29
C ASP A 7 18.43 -0.26 30.56
N TYR A 8 18.12 -0.53 29.30
CA TYR A 8 17.14 0.26 28.55
C TYR A 8 15.75 -0.38 28.63
N ILE A 9 14.78 0.37 29.12
CA ILE A 9 13.36 0.08 28.94
C ILE A 9 12.95 0.63 27.57
N ALA A 10 12.43 -0.25 26.71
CA ALA A 10 11.70 0.15 25.53
C ALA A 10 10.43 0.89 25.96
N GLY A 11 10.29 2.14 25.54
CA GLY A 11 9.11 2.97 25.81
C GLY A 11 8.68 3.66 24.53
N SER A 12 7.40 3.95 24.40
CA SER A 12 6.83 4.74 23.32
C SER A 12 7.06 6.24 23.57
N ALA A 13 7.12 7.03 22.50
CA ALA A 13 7.26 8.48 22.61
C ALA A 13 6.00 9.06 23.28
N THR A 14 6.15 10.03 24.19
CA THR A 14 5.01 10.69 24.82
C THR A 14 4.45 11.79 23.92
N ASP A 15 3.12 11.83 23.76
CA ASP A 15 2.40 12.82 22.95
C ASP A 15 1.15 13.30 23.71
N PRO A 16 0.93 14.62 23.86
CA PRO A 16 -0.32 15.18 24.39
C PRO A 16 -1.60 14.66 23.73
N ASN A 17 -1.54 14.22 22.47
CA ASN A 17 -2.62 13.61 21.70
C ASN A 17 -2.42 12.09 21.49
N GLY A 18 -1.52 11.44 22.24
CA GLY A 18 -1.25 10.02 22.12
C GLY A 18 -2.48 9.15 22.41
N GLU A 19 -2.46 7.88 21.99
CA GLU A 19 -3.63 7.01 22.08
C GLU A 19 -3.82 6.37 23.46
N MET A 20 -2.73 6.06 24.18
CA MET A 20 -2.81 5.40 25.48
C MET A 20 -1.56 5.64 26.34
N ASP A 21 -1.75 5.67 27.65
CA ASP A 21 -0.67 5.68 28.65
C ASP A 21 -0.27 4.23 28.95
N VAL A 22 0.71 3.69 28.21
CA VAL A 22 1.15 2.29 28.32
C VAL A 22 1.98 2.07 29.59
N ASP A 23 2.72 3.09 30.03
CA ASP A 23 3.68 2.99 31.14
C ASP A 23 3.18 3.59 32.46
N GLY A 24 1.97 4.15 32.48
CA GLY A 24 1.28 4.64 33.67
C GLY A 24 1.88 5.92 34.24
N ASP A 25 2.60 6.70 33.43
CA ASP A 25 3.30 7.91 33.87
C ASP A 25 2.40 9.17 33.86
N GLY A 26 1.13 9.01 33.45
CA GLY A 26 0.14 10.06 33.34
C GLY A 26 0.22 10.84 32.03
N LYS A 27 1.04 10.43 31.07
CA LYS A 27 1.12 11.00 29.72
C LYS A 27 0.77 9.94 28.70
N LEU A 28 -0.04 10.35 27.72
CA LEU A 28 -0.36 9.47 26.60
C LEU A 28 0.89 9.27 25.74
N ASN A 29 1.03 8.06 25.19
CA ASN A 29 2.09 7.70 24.28
C ASN A 29 1.58 7.54 22.86
N GLU A 30 2.45 7.82 21.88
CA GLU A 30 2.25 7.45 20.49
C GLU A 30 2.34 5.93 20.35
N MET A 31 1.27 5.32 19.83
CA MET A 31 1.20 3.89 19.58
C MET A 31 1.53 3.56 18.13
N ASN A 32 2.26 2.46 17.92
CA ASN A 32 2.70 2.00 16.60
C ASN A 32 3.69 2.97 15.90
N MET A 33 3.27 3.58 14.79
CA MET A 33 4.08 4.44 13.95
C MET A 33 3.96 5.88 14.44
N GLY A 34 4.97 6.34 15.19
CA GLY A 34 4.99 7.68 15.76
C GLY A 34 5.15 8.81 14.75
N CYS A 35 4.80 10.03 15.17
CA CYS A 35 4.79 11.26 14.37
C CYS A 35 6.12 11.46 13.63
N GLU A 36 7.23 11.28 14.35
CA GLU A 36 8.57 11.53 13.85
C GLU A 36 8.99 10.57 12.72
N THR A 37 8.29 9.45 12.54
CA THR A 37 8.53 8.54 11.42
C THR A 37 8.18 9.19 10.08
N CYS A 38 7.08 9.93 10.03
CA CYS A 38 6.56 10.57 8.82
C CYS A 38 6.93 12.06 8.74
N HIS A 39 7.18 12.69 9.88
CA HIS A 39 7.45 14.13 9.99
C HIS A 39 8.92 14.48 10.31
N GLY A 40 9.72 13.49 10.69
CA GLY A 40 11.11 13.65 11.09
C GLY A 40 11.25 14.10 12.55
N PRO A 41 12.50 14.25 13.05
CA PRO A 41 12.76 14.61 14.45
C PRO A 41 12.11 15.94 14.85
N GLY A 42 11.25 15.92 15.87
CA GLY A 42 10.43 17.03 16.33
C GLY A 42 11.06 17.92 17.39
N SER A 43 12.29 17.64 17.83
CA SER A 43 12.96 18.39 18.91
C SER A 43 13.05 19.89 18.63
N ALA A 44 13.44 20.28 17.40
CA ALA A 44 13.47 21.68 16.98
C ALA A 44 12.06 22.29 16.91
N HIS A 45 11.08 21.53 16.43
CA HIS A 45 9.68 21.95 16.34
C HIS A 45 9.05 22.22 17.70
N LYS A 46 9.35 21.40 18.70
CA LYS A 46 8.89 21.58 20.08
C LYS A 46 9.40 22.89 20.69
N SER A 47 10.64 23.28 20.40
CA SER A 47 11.28 24.49 20.93
C SER A 47 10.98 25.76 20.13
N ALA A 48 10.54 25.64 18.88
CA ALA A 48 10.28 26.76 18.00
C ALA A 48 8.98 27.52 18.35
N LYS A 49 8.97 28.82 18.04
CA LYS A 49 7.82 29.72 18.25
C LYS A 49 7.49 30.50 16.98
N GLY A 50 6.25 30.98 16.89
CA GLY A 50 5.78 31.79 15.76
C GLY A 50 5.94 31.06 14.42
N LEU A 51 6.24 31.81 13.36
CA LEU A 51 6.34 31.27 12.00
C LEU A 51 7.45 30.23 11.83
N MET A 52 8.52 30.30 12.65
CA MET A 52 9.63 29.35 12.57
C MET A 52 9.20 27.91 12.88
N LYS A 53 8.13 27.72 13.67
CA LYS A 53 7.61 26.40 14.02
C LYS A 53 7.19 25.55 12.81
N PHE A 54 6.71 26.19 11.74
CA PHE A 54 6.31 25.51 10.51
C PHE A 54 7.48 25.11 9.62
N ALA A 55 8.66 25.68 9.83
CA ALA A 55 9.87 25.39 9.06
C ALA A 55 10.75 24.29 9.69
N THR A 56 10.44 23.88 10.92
CA THR A 56 11.25 22.94 11.72
C THR A 56 10.72 21.51 11.71
N ILE A 57 9.69 21.21 10.91
CA ILE A 57 9.10 19.87 10.79
C ILE A 57 8.64 19.63 9.35
N VAL A 58 8.76 18.40 8.86
CA VAL A 58 8.29 18.05 7.53
C VAL A 58 6.76 18.02 7.52
N SER A 59 6.17 18.56 6.45
CA SER A 59 4.75 18.45 6.18
C SER A 59 4.57 17.70 4.86
N PRO A 60 4.05 16.45 4.86
CA PRO A 60 3.95 15.62 3.66
C PRO A 60 3.22 16.32 2.51
N ASN A 61 2.16 17.08 2.78
CA ASN A 61 1.39 17.83 1.78
C ASN A 61 2.16 18.98 1.08
N LYS A 62 3.33 19.36 1.60
CA LYS A 62 4.23 20.36 0.99
C LYS A 62 5.37 19.70 0.22
N LEU A 63 5.46 18.37 0.21
CA LEU A 63 6.41 17.64 -0.61
C LEU A 63 5.87 17.44 -2.02
N ALA A 64 6.79 17.29 -2.98
CA ALA A 64 6.41 16.74 -4.27
C ALA A 64 5.91 15.30 -4.07
N ALA A 65 4.94 14.87 -4.88
CA ALA A 65 4.30 13.55 -4.76
C ALA A 65 5.29 12.39 -4.64
N GLU A 66 6.39 12.43 -5.39
CA GLU A 66 7.45 11.41 -5.31
C GLU A 66 8.11 11.31 -3.93
N ARG A 67 8.39 12.46 -3.29
CA ARG A 67 9.00 12.52 -1.95
C ARG A 67 8.00 12.16 -0.86
N GLU A 68 6.73 12.54 -1.04
CA GLU A 68 5.66 12.12 -0.14
C GLU A 68 5.49 10.60 -0.19
N SER A 69 5.40 10.01 -1.39
CA SER A 69 5.27 8.55 -1.52
C SER A 69 6.47 7.79 -0.95
N MET A 70 7.67 8.39 -0.95
CA MET A 70 8.84 7.77 -0.32
C MET A 70 8.71 7.62 1.20
N ILE A 71 7.96 8.50 1.89
CA ILE A 71 7.68 8.34 3.32
C ILE A 71 7.01 6.99 3.58
N CYS A 72 5.98 6.67 2.79
CA CYS A 72 5.29 5.38 2.87
C CYS A 72 6.17 4.24 2.31
N GLY A 73 6.88 4.53 1.22
CA GLY A 73 7.74 3.58 0.52
C GLY A 73 8.88 3.03 1.37
N GLN A 74 9.29 3.73 2.42
CA GLN A 74 10.24 3.21 3.40
C GLN A 74 9.79 1.90 4.05
N CYS A 75 8.49 1.70 4.25
CA CYS A 75 7.95 0.51 4.93
C CYS A 75 7.05 -0.33 4.01
N HIS A 76 6.29 0.31 3.12
CA HIS A 76 5.39 -0.34 2.15
C HIS A 76 6.12 -0.81 0.89
N SER A 77 7.39 -1.18 1.02
CA SER A 77 8.17 -1.87 0.01
C SER A 77 9.01 -2.97 0.66
N ARG A 78 9.80 -3.72 -0.12
CA ARG A 78 10.65 -4.81 0.40
C ARG A 78 12.12 -4.75 -0.06
N PRO A 79 12.78 -3.57 -0.01
CA PRO A 79 14.22 -3.50 -0.25
C PRO A 79 14.96 -4.32 0.82
N GLN A 80 16.23 -4.60 0.56
CA GLN A 80 17.11 -5.10 1.61
C GLN A 80 17.87 -3.90 2.20
N GLY A 81 17.80 -3.64 3.50
CA GLY A 81 18.60 -2.61 4.16
C GLY A 81 20.01 -3.06 4.53
N HIS A 82 20.78 -2.19 5.19
CA HIS A 82 22.16 -2.48 5.58
C HIS A 82 22.29 -3.51 6.71
N LEU A 83 21.21 -3.77 7.45
CA LEU A 83 21.11 -4.90 8.39
C LEU A 83 20.82 -6.24 7.70
N LYS A 84 20.79 -6.27 6.36
CA LYS A 84 20.47 -7.45 5.53
C LYS A 84 19.07 -8.03 5.75
N ASN A 85 18.16 -7.25 6.35
CA ASN A 85 16.74 -7.55 6.51
C ASN A 85 15.89 -6.57 5.66
N ASP A 86 14.56 -6.65 5.77
CA ASP A 86 13.62 -5.80 5.02
C ASP A 86 13.52 -4.36 5.58
N GLN A 87 14.23 -4.02 6.67
CA GLN A 87 14.23 -2.67 7.23
C GLN A 87 15.28 -1.80 6.52
N PRO A 88 14.89 -0.75 5.78
CA PRO A 88 15.84 0.05 5.00
C PRO A 88 16.49 1.12 5.87
N VAL A 89 17.35 0.68 6.78
CA VAL A 89 18.28 1.56 7.50
C VAL A 89 19.59 1.69 6.71
N ASN A 90 20.24 2.84 6.87
CA ASN A 90 21.58 3.06 6.32
C ASN A 90 22.66 2.31 7.10
N ALA A 91 23.91 2.41 6.65
CA ALA A 91 25.07 1.78 7.30
C ALA A 91 25.31 2.21 8.76
N ALA A 92 24.76 3.36 9.17
CA ALA A 92 24.82 3.86 10.55
C ALA A 92 23.61 3.42 11.39
N ASN A 93 22.79 2.49 10.88
CA ASN A 93 21.57 2.02 11.53
C ASN A 93 20.53 3.13 11.76
N LEU A 94 20.43 4.08 10.83
CA LEU A 94 19.44 5.16 10.87
C LEU A 94 18.38 4.97 9.79
N MET A 95 17.13 5.27 10.17
CA MET A 95 16.00 5.36 9.26
C MET A 95 16.12 6.58 8.34
N MET A 96 15.50 6.50 7.17
CA MET A 96 15.40 7.60 6.22
C MET A 96 14.66 8.78 6.84
N LEU A 97 15.15 10.00 6.62
CA LEU A 97 14.44 11.22 7.00
C LEU A 97 13.34 11.53 5.97
N PRO A 98 12.14 11.95 6.41
CA PRO A 98 11.07 12.38 5.50
C PRO A 98 11.51 13.48 4.54
N GLY A 99 11.00 13.42 3.31
CA GLY A 99 11.43 14.31 2.24
C GLY A 99 12.71 13.87 1.52
N THR A 100 13.34 12.75 1.90
CA THR A 100 14.45 12.15 1.13
C THR A 100 13.98 11.71 -0.26
N SER A 101 14.80 11.89 -1.30
CA SER A 101 14.47 11.45 -2.66
C SER A 101 14.57 9.93 -2.80
N ARG A 102 13.85 9.33 -3.76
CA ARG A 102 13.99 7.89 -4.04
C ARG A 102 15.42 7.51 -4.42
N ASN A 103 16.12 8.37 -5.15
CA ASN A 103 17.51 8.12 -5.53
C ASN A 103 18.43 8.02 -4.30
N ASP A 104 18.27 8.93 -3.33
CA ASP A 104 19.09 8.92 -2.12
C ASP A 104 18.73 7.75 -1.22
N PHE A 105 17.42 7.43 -1.12
CA PHE A 105 16.95 6.23 -0.44
C PHE A 105 17.66 4.97 -0.96
N LEU A 106 17.63 4.76 -2.28
CA LEU A 106 18.25 3.59 -2.88
C LEU A 106 19.76 3.53 -2.66
N LYS A 107 20.45 4.67 -2.78
CA LYS A 107 21.91 4.74 -2.62
C LYS A 107 22.38 4.57 -1.19
N GLN A 108 21.62 5.06 -0.21
CA GLN A 108 22.11 5.20 1.16
C GLN A 108 21.46 4.22 2.14
N TYR A 109 20.26 3.70 1.83
CA TYR A 109 19.45 2.93 2.77
C TYR A 109 19.19 1.50 2.30
N THR A 110 19.55 1.15 1.06
CA THR A 110 19.26 -0.17 0.50
C THR A 110 20.48 -0.83 -0.14
N LEU A 111 20.55 -2.16 -0.04
CA LEU A 111 21.46 -3.05 -0.78
C LEU A 111 20.76 -3.70 -1.98
N ARG A 112 19.42 -3.70 -1.99
CA ARG A 112 18.57 -4.18 -3.08
C ARG A 112 17.43 -3.20 -3.26
N GLU A 113 17.20 -2.80 -4.50
CA GLU A 113 16.28 -1.69 -4.82
C GLU A 113 14.82 -1.96 -4.45
N ASP A 114 14.42 -3.22 -4.40
CA ASP A 114 13.03 -3.64 -4.21
C ASP A 114 12.98 -5.08 -3.69
N ALA A 115 11.80 -5.72 -3.68
CA ALA A 115 11.58 -7.07 -3.23
C ALA A 115 12.44 -8.12 -3.94
N ALA A 116 12.72 -9.23 -3.25
CA ALA A 116 13.36 -10.39 -3.88
C ALA A 116 12.47 -10.95 -5.00
N LYS A 117 13.05 -11.58 -6.02
CA LYS A 117 12.32 -12.18 -7.16
C LYS A 117 11.15 -13.09 -6.72
N GLY A 118 11.32 -13.85 -5.64
CA GLY A 118 10.26 -14.72 -5.09
C GLY A 118 9.05 -13.99 -4.48
N SER A 119 9.12 -12.67 -4.33
CA SER A 119 8.02 -11.79 -3.87
C SER A 119 7.20 -11.20 -5.02
N PHE A 120 7.47 -11.62 -6.26
CA PHE A 120 6.67 -11.27 -7.43
C PHE A 120 6.02 -12.53 -8.00
N TRP A 121 4.90 -12.32 -8.71
CA TRP A 121 4.33 -13.36 -9.56
C TRP A 121 5.22 -13.64 -10.78
N PRO A 122 4.99 -14.75 -11.50
CA PRO A 122 5.83 -15.14 -12.65
C PRO A 122 5.95 -14.10 -13.76
N ASP A 123 5.04 -13.12 -13.85
CA ASP A 123 5.13 -12.02 -14.81
C ASP A 123 6.19 -10.96 -14.44
N GLY A 124 6.76 -11.02 -13.23
CA GLY A 124 7.75 -10.07 -12.73
C GLY A 124 7.22 -8.66 -12.47
N LEU A 125 5.92 -8.44 -12.68
CA LEU A 125 5.27 -7.14 -12.55
C LEU A 125 4.54 -7.05 -11.22
N HIS A 126 3.66 -8.01 -10.95
CA HIS A 126 2.75 -7.99 -9.82
C HIS A 126 3.40 -8.50 -8.54
N SER A 127 3.23 -7.74 -7.46
CA SER A 127 3.65 -8.15 -6.13
C SER A 127 2.81 -9.33 -5.60
N LYS A 128 3.47 -10.18 -4.81
CA LYS A 128 2.90 -11.41 -4.24
C LYS A 128 2.95 -11.46 -2.70
N ALA A 129 3.92 -10.80 -2.08
CA ALA A 129 4.13 -10.82 -0.63
C ALA A 129 3.51 -9.61 0.06
N HIS A 130 3.55 -9.61 1.40
CA HIS A 130 3.04 -8.54 2.23
C HIS A 130 3.79 -7.21 2.03
N HIS A 131 3.10 -6.09 2.27
CA HIS A 131 3.64 -4.71 2.27
C HIS A 131 4.45 -4.29 1.03
N GLN A 132 3.97 -4.59 -0.18
CA GLN A 132 4.57 -4.16 -1.46
C GLN A 132 3.72 -3.10 -2.20
N GLN A 133 2.92 -2.31 -1.48
CA GLN A 133 2.07 -1.29 -2.11
C GLN A 133 2.88 -0.23 -2.85
N TYR A 134 4.00 0.24 -2.28
CA TYR A 134 4.88 1.21 -2.95
C TYR A 134 5.61 0.58 -4.14
N THR A 135 6.09 -0.65 -3.99
CA THR A 135 6.70 -1.47 -5.05
C THR A 135 5.80 -1.53 -6.29
N ASP A 136 4.49 -1.71 -6.09
CA ASP A 136 3.50 -1.68 -7.16
C ASP A 136 3.20 -0.25 -7.64
N PHE A 137 3.00 0.68 -6.71
CA PHE A 137 2.57 2.04 -7.01
C PHE A 137 3.53 2.79 -7.93
N ILE A 138 4.84 2.64 -7.74
CA ILE A 138 5.85 3.30 -8.58
C ILE A 138 5.86 2.81 -10.04
N LYS A 139 5.26 1.64 -10.30
CA LYS A 139 5.08 1.08 -11.64
C LYS A 139 3.76 1.52 -12.28
N SER A 140 2.83 2.08 -11.49
CA SER A 140 1.53 2.53 -11.96
C SER A 140 1.61 3.87 -12.71
N SER A 141 0.62 4.14 -13.56
CA SER A 141 0.45 5.45 -14.20
C SER A 141 0.11 6.57 -13.20
N LYS A 142 -0.34 6.24 -11.99
CA LYS A 142 -0.63 7.25 -10.95
C LYS A 142 0.64 7.91 -10.44
N TYR A 143 1.74 7.16 -10.37
CA TYR A 143 3.06 7.68 -9.99
C TYR A 143 3.75 8.45 -11.12
N ARG A 144 3.42 8.16 -12.39
CA ARG A 144 3.95 8.83 -13.58
C ARG A 144 2.87 9.05 -14.64
N ASN A 145 2.31 10.25 -14.69
CA ASN A 145 1.43 10.68 -15.79
C ASN A 145 1.60 12.17 -16.10
N GLY A 146 1.07 12.59 -17.26
CA GLY A 146 1.19 13.95 -17.76
C GLY A 146 0.16 14.95 -17.24
N THR A 147 -0.75 14.55 -16.33
CA THR A 147 -1.86 15.41 -15.87
C THR A 147 -1.75 15.74 -14.39
N GLN A 148 -1.67 14.72 -13.54
CA GLN A 148 -1.62 14.85 -12.08
C GLN A 148 -0.84 13.67 -11.48
N LEU A 149 0.29 13.96 -10.86
CA LEU A 149 0.98 12.97 -10.03
C LEU A 149 0.19 12.75 -8.75
N VAL A 150 -0.03 11.48 -8.41
CA VAL A 150 -0.74 11.06 -7.20
C VAL A 150 0.28 10.55 -6.20
N ALA A 151 0.05 10.82 -4.92
CA ALA A 151 0.78 10.30 -3.78
C ALA A 151 -0.18 9.49 -2.87
N CYS A 152 0.40 8.85 -1.85
CA CYS A 152 -0.34 7.96 -0.96
C CYS A 152 -1.46 8.71 -0.22
N SER A 153 -1.20 9.95 0.21
CA SER A 153 -2.19 10.76 0.95
C SER A 153 -3.38 11.22 0.12
N ASN A 154 -3.34 11.07 -1.21
CA ASN A 154 -4.51 11.36 -2.04
C ASN A 154 -5.61 10.29 -1.88
N CYS A 155 -5.27 9.12 -1.37
CA CYS A 155 -6.23 8.04 -1.09
C CYS A 155 -6.26 7.62 0.38
N HIS A 156 -5.21 7.90 1.14
CA HIS A 156 -5.07 7.53 2.54
C HIS A 156 -4.99 8.74 3.47
N ASP A 157 -5.65 8.66 4.62
CA ASP A 157 -5.46 9.58 5.73
C ASP A 157 -4.52 8.94 6.77
N PRO A 158 -3.25 9.39 6.86
CA PRO A 158 -2.26 8.77 7.73
C PRO A 158 -2.48 9.06 9.22
N HIS A 159 -3.36 10.02 9.55
CA HIS A 159 -3.72 10.29 10.94
C HIS A 159 -4.85 9.33 11.32
N GLY A 160 -4.73 8.66 12.46
CA GLY A 160 -5.50 7.46 12.84
C GLY A 160 -7.03 7.62 12.99
N ASP A 161 -7.60 8.74 12.55
CA ASP A 161 -9.02 9.09 12.60
C ASP A 161 -9.77 8.82 11.27
N ALA A 162 -9.11 8.16 10.32
CA ALA A 162 -9.73 7.74 9.06
C ALA A 162 -11.00 6.92 9.29
N LYS A 163 -12.10 7.34 8.65
CA LYS A 163 -13.42 6.69 8.77
C LYS A 163 -13.45 5.26 8.20
N PHE A 164 -12.62 4.98 7.20
CA PHE A 164 -12.67 3.73 6.46
C PHE A 164 -11.42 2.89 6.73
N ASP A 165 -11.59 1.56 6.69
CA ASP A 165 -10.52 0.58 6.88
C ASP A 165 -9.29 0.90 6.01
N HIS A 166 -8.11 0.52 6.52
CA HIS A 166 -6.84 0.78 5.86
C HIS A 166 -6.58 2.26 5.60
N GLN A 167 -7.08 3.12 6.48
CA GLN A 167 -6.86 4.56 6.43
C GLN A 167 -7.40 5.22 5.16
N LEU A 168 -8.44 4.69 4.53
CA LEU A 168 -8.91 5.27 3.27
C LEU A 168 -9.70 6.56 3.52
N THR A 169 -9.53 7.55 2.65
CA THR A 169 -10.31 8.81 2.67
C THR A 169 -11.73 8.62 2.11
N MET A 170 -11.94 7.55 1.34
CA MET A 170 -13.22 7.20 0.71
C MET A 170 -13.46 5.69 0.79
N ASP A 171 -14.74 5.30 0.85
CA ASP A 171 -15.12 3.88 0.96
C ASP A 171 -14.69 3.08 -0.28
N ALA A 172 -13.89 2.04 -0.09
CA ALA A 172 -13.46 1.10 -1.13
C ALA A 172 -14.62 0.33 -1.78
N LYS A 173 -15.79 0.29 -1.14
CA LYS A 173 -17.03 -0.30 -1.69
C LYS A 173 -17.75 0.62 -2.66
N THR A 174 -17.24 1.83 -2.89
CA THR A 174 -17.77 2.81 -3.85
C THR A 174 -16.74 3.12 -4.94
N ASN A 175 -17.17 3.82 -5.98
CA ASN A 175 -16.27 4.26 -7.06
C ASN A 175 -15.67 5.66 -6.82
N ALA A 176 -16.02 6.33 -5.72
CA ALA A 176 -15.71 7.74 -5.49
C ALA A 176 -14.20 8.03 -5.51
N SER A 177 -13.40 7.12 -4.95
CA SER A 177 -11.93 7.20 -4.94
C SER A 177 -11.32 7.25 -6.35
N CYS A 178 -12.01 6.67 -7.33
CA CYS A 178 -11.56 6.62 -8.72
C CYS A 178 -12.18 7.77 -9.54
N THR A 179 -13.48 7.97 -9.41
CA THR A 179 -14.25 8.89 -10.28
C THR A 179 -13.99 10.36 -9.99
N THR A 180 -13.42 10.70 -8.84
CA THR A 180 -12.97 12.07 -8.52
C THR A 180 -11.96 12.59 -9.56
N CYS A 181 -11.07 11.72 -10.05
CA CYS A 181 -10.14 12.05 -11.13
C CYS A 181 -10.59 11.50 -12.49
N HIS A 182 -11.24 10.33 -12.51
CA HIS A 182 -11.73 9.68 -13.73
C HIS A 182 -13.18 10.05 -14.06
N ALA A 183 -13.48 11.36 -14.12
CA ALA A 183 -14.83 11.87 -14.35
C ALA A 183 -15.49 11.36 -15.65
N ASN A 184 -14.68 11.05 -16.67
CA ASN A 184 -15.13 10.51 -17.96
C ASN A 184 -15.39 8.99 -17.94
N LYS A 185 -15.30 8.33 -16.78
CA LYS A 185 -15.49 6.89 -16.58
C LYS A 185 -16.46 6.58 -15.44
N THR A 186 -17.42 7.48 -15.20
CA THR A 186 -18.45 7.35 -14.16
C THR A 186 -19.59 6.39 -14.55
N ASP A 187 -19.88 6.24 -15.85
CA ASP A 187 -20.85 5.24 -16.33
C ASP A 187 -20.21 3.84 -16.37
N LEU A 188 -20.33 3.12 -15.26
CA LEU A 188 -19.83 1.76 -15.14
C LEU A 188 -20.53 0.78 -16.09
N LYS A 189 -21.79 1.01 -16.46
CA LYS A 189 -22.53 0.07 -17.31
C LYS A 189 -21.95 0.07 -18.71
N VAL A 190 -21.73 1.26 -19.27
CA VAL A 190 -21.06 1.43 -20.56
C VAL A 190 -19.64 0.88 -20.49
N HIS A 191 -18.89 1.24 -19.45
CA HIS A 191 -17.50 0.79 -19.29
C HIS A 191 -17.38 -0.75 -19.24
N LEU A 192 -18.24 -1.41 -18.47
CA LEU A 192 -18.25 -2.87 -18.31
C LEU A 192 -18.63 -3.57 -19.62
N ALA A 193 -19.65 -3.06 -20.32
CA ALA A 193 -20.06 -3.59 -21.61
C ALA A 193 -18.92 -3.49 -22.65
N GLU A 194 -18.21 -2.37 -22.69
CA GLU A 194 -17.09 -2.15 -23.60
C GLU A 194 -15.86 -3.03 -23.28
N LYS A 195 -15.48 -3.11 -22.00
CA LYS A 195 -14.19 -3.70 -21.59
C LYS A 195 -14.27 -5.17 -21.22
N ALA A 196 -15.32 -5.58 -20.52
CA ALA A 196 -15.49 -6.94 -20.04
C ALA A 196 -16.55 -7.72 -20.84
N LYS A 197 -17.36 -7.05 -21.67
CA LYS A 197 -18.53 -7.62 -22.34
C LYS A 197 -19.46 -8.33 -21.35
N CYS A 198 -19.55 -7.79 -20.13
CA CYS A 198 -20.39 -8.31 -19.07
C CYS A 198 -21.58 -7.37 -18.80
N THR A 199 -22.72 -7.94 -18.42
CA THR A 199 -23.97 -7.22 -18.18
C THR A 199 -24.51 -7.45 -16.77
N VAL A 200 -23.63 -7.77 -15.81
CA VAL A 200 -24.03 -7.84 -14.40
C VAL A 200 -24.54 -6.50 -13.92
N ASP A 201 -25.37 -6.54 -12.87
CA ASP A 201 -25.77 -5.33 -12.17
C ASP A 201 -24.52 -4.59 -11.66
N VAL A 202 -24.39 -3.32 -12.09
CA VAL A 202 -23.28 -2.45 -11.71
C VAL A 202 -23.25 -2.13 -10.21
N SER A 203 -24.34 -2.39 -9.49
CA SER A 203 -24.37 -2.32 -8.02
C SER A 203 -23.45 -3.35 -7.35
N GLN A 204 -23.10 -4.43 -8.06
CA GLN A 204 -22.30 -5.55 -7.55
C GLN A 204 -20.80 -5.43 -7.87
N VAL A 205 -20.39 -4.39 -8.60
CA VAL A 205 -19.01 -4.19 -9.04
C VAL A 205 -18.56 -2.76 -8.83
N THR A 206 -17.28 -2.60 -8.47
CA THR A 206 -16.62 -1.29 -8.38
C THR A 206 -15.40 -1.27 -9.30
N CYS A 207 -14.81 -0.10 -9.51
CA CYS A 207 -13.53 0.03 -10.21
C CYS A 207 -12.48 -0.92 -9.60
N ASN A 208 -12.45 -1.03 -8.27
CA ASN A 208 -11.51 -1.89 -7.55
C ASN A 208 -11.76 -3.39 -7.75
N SER A 209 -12.97 -3.81 -8.14
CA SER A 209 -13.26 -5.22 -8.46
C SER A 209 -12.37 -5.77 -9.58
N CYS A 210 -11.93 -4.91 -10.50
CA CYS A 210 -11.05 -5.27 -11.61
C CYS A 210 -9.67 -4.62 -11.51
N HIS A 211 -9.62 -3.31 -11.23
CA HIS A 211 -8.37 -2.55 -11.20
C HIS A 211 -7.62 -2.68 -9.87
N GLY A 212 -8.31 -3.03 -8.78
CA GLY A 212 -7.74 -3.19 -7.45
C GLY A 212 -7.57 -4.66 -7.06
N THR A 213 -7.13 -5.50 -8.00
CA THR A 213 -7.04 -6.95 -7.77
C THR A 213 -6.11 -7.26 -6.61
N LYS A 214 -6.53 -8.14 -5.71
CA LYS A 214 -5.75 -8.53 -4.54
C LYS A 214 -4.74 -9.62 -4.88
N THR A 215 -3.57 -9.22 -5.38
CA THR A 215 -2.50 -10.14 -5.80
C THR A 215 -1.53 -10.48 -4.66
N MET A 216 -1.48 -9.67 -3.60
CA MET A 216 -0.56 -9.81 -2.47
C MET A 216 -1.28 -10.37 -1.24
N GLN A 217 -0.57 -11.10 -0.38
CA GLN A 217 -1.14 -11.69 0.85
C GLN A 217 -0.45 -11.23 2.14
N THR A 218 -1.21 -11.01 3.21
CA THR A 218 -0.68 -10.82 4.59
C THR A 218 -0.25 -12.13 5.25
N GLY A 219 -0.70 -13.27 4.72
CA GLY A 219 -0.39 -14.62 5.21
C GLY A 219 -1.58 -15.58 5.14
N ALA A 220 -2.80 -15.09 5.38
CA ALA A 220 -4.03 -15.91 5.35
C ALA A 220 -4.85 -15.74 4.06
N GLY A 221 -4.85 -14.54 3.45
CA GLY A 221 -5.69 -14.22 2.28
C GLY A 221 -7.18 -14.11 2.62
N LEU A 222 -8.03 -13.90 1.59
CA LEU A 222 -9.50 -13.80 1.75
C LEU A 222 -10.24 -15.11 1.45
N GLY A 223 -9.52 -16.17 1.10
CA GLY A 223 -10.10 -17.48 0.86
C GLY A 223 -10.40 -17.78 -0.61
N LYS A 224 -11.51 -18.49 -0.88
CA LYS A 224 -11.80 -19.11 -2.18
C LYS A 224 -12.42 -18.13 -3.18
N GLY A 225 -11.79 -17.99 -4.35
CA GLY A 225 -12.39 -17.47 -5.58
C GLY A 225 -13.19 -18.54 -6.32
N LEU A 226 -13.17 -18.50 -7.66
CA LEU A 226 -13.86 -19.49 -8.48
C LEU A 226 -13.28 -20.90 -8.32
N VAL A 227 -14.14 -21.91 -8.50
CA VAL A 227 -13.77 -23.32 -8.47
C VAL A 227 -13.59 -23.82 -9.90
N ALA A 228 -12.43 -24.38 -10.20
CA ALA A 228 -12.15 -25.04 -11.46
C ALA A 228 -12.97 -26.33 -11.65
N ALA A 229 -13.02 -26.84 -12.87
CA ALA A 229 -13.79 -28.05 -13.20
C ALA A 229 -13.32 -29.30 -12.44
N ASP A 230 -12.06 -29.34 -12.01
CA ASP A 230 -11.48 -30.41 -11.19
C ASP A 230 -11.71 -30.22 -9.68
N GLY A 231 -12.54 -29.25 -9.29
CA GLY A 231 -12.87 -28.95 -7.90
C GLY A 231 -11.81 -28.12 -7.15
N LYS A 232 -10.69 -27.75 -7.79
CA LYS A 232 -9.66 -26.92 -7.16
C LYS A 232 -10.05 -25.45 -7.19
N ASN A 233 -9.69 -24.71 -6.15
CA ASN A 233 -10.04 -23.30 -6.01
C ASN A 233 -8.93 -22.40 -6.54
N TYR A 234 -9.32 -21.35 -7.26
CA TYR A 234 -8.49 -20.16 -7.41
C TYR A 234 -8.57 -19.38 -6.10
N TRP A 235 -7.44 -18.99 -5.52
CA TRP A 235 -7.41 -18.26 -4.25
C TRP A 235 -7.51 -16.75 -4.48
N MET A 236 -8.17 -16.08 -3.54
CA MET A 236 -8.16 -14.62 -3.44
C MET A 236 -7.27 -14.21 -2.27
N ASN A 237 -6.31 -13.33 -2.53
CA ASN A 237 -5.50 -12.75 -1.47
C ASN A 237 -6.22 -11.52 -0.86
N ASP A 238 -5.57 -10.83 0.09
CA ASP A 238 -6.18 -9.77 0.92
C ASP A 238 -5.61 -8.36 0.67
N ILE A 239 -4.39 -8.25 0.14
CA ILE A 239 -3.77 -6.95 -0.16
C ILE A 239 -3.96 -6.60 -1.64
N THR A 240 -4.54 -5.43 -1.87
CA THR A 240 -4.80 -4.86 -3.20
C THR A 240 -3.50 -4.47 -3.91
N SER A 241 -3.33 -4.91 -5.16
CA SER A 241 -2.32 -4.40 -6.09
C SER A 241 -2.47 -2.90 -6.26
N HIS A 242 -1.35 -2.18 -6.18
CA HIS A 242 -1.31 -0.74 -6.42
C HIS A 242 -0.79 -0.38 -7.82
N ILE A 243 -0.77 -1.37 -8.74
CA ILE A 243 -0.49 -1.14 -10.17
C ILE A 243 -1.71 -0.54 -10.88
N TYR A 244 -2.92 -0.84 -10.37
CA TYR A 244 -4.21 -0.38 -10.89
C TYR A 244 -4.55 -0.82 -12.33
N ASP A 245 -3.94 -1.91 -12.79
CA ASP A 245 -4.20 -2.55 -14.07
C ASP A 245 -5.21 -3.71 -13.95
N VAL A 246 -5.44 -4.41 -15.05
CA VAL A 246 -6.36 -5.56 -15.11
C VAL A 246 -5.60 -6.76 -15.68
N PRO A 247 -5.01 -7.60 -14.81
CA PRO A 247 -4.31 -8.81 -15.25
C PRO A 247 -5.26 -9.74 -15.99
N ARG A 248 -4.82 -10.22 -17.16
CA ARG A 248 -5.65 -11.04 -18.05
C ARG A 248 -5.41 -12.53 -17.86
N LYS A 249 -6.34 -13.34 -18.34
CA LYS A 249 -6.30 -14.81 -18.25
C LYS A 249 -5.11 -15.47 -18.97
N ASP A 250 -4.52 -14.77 -19.94
CA ASP A 250 -3.33 -15.22 -20.67
C ASP A 250 -2.01 -14.84 -19.95
N ASN A 251 -2.07 -14.19 -18.79
CA ASN A 251 -0.91 -13.90 -17.96
C ASN A 251 -0.18 -15.20 -17.57
N VAL A 252 1.16 -15.17 -17.59
CA VAL A 252 2.02 -16.33 -17.30
C VAL A 252 1.89 -16.87 -15.88
N GLY A 253 1.41 -16.04 -14.94
CA GLY A 253 1.06 -16.45 -13.57
C GLY A 253 -0.29 -17.17 -13.47
N VAL A 254 -1.04 -17.31 -14.56
CA VAL A 254 -2.39 -17.89 -14.57
C VAL A 254 -2.51 -19.00 -15.61
N LYS A 255 -2.16 -18.71 -16.87
CA LYS A 255 -2.33 -19.64 -17.98
C LYS A 255 -1.49 -20.90 -17.77
N GLY A 256 -2.16 -22.05 -17.67
CA GLY A 256 -1.52 -23.34 -17.43
C GLY A 256 -1.01 -23.54 -15.99
N VAL A 257 -1.31 -22.61 -15.08
CA VAL A 257 -0.95 -22.73 -13.66
C VAL A 257 -2.11 -23.38 -12.90
N ALA A 258 -1.80 -24.31 -12.00
CA ALA A 258 -2.82 -24.95 -11.18
C ALA A 258 -3.59 -23.90 -10.34
N PRO A 259 -4.92 -24.01 -10.16
CA PRO A 259 -5.73 -22.98 -9.50
C PRO A 259 -5.20 -22.53 -8.14
N GLY A 260 -4.68 -23.49 -7.34
CA GLY A 260 -4.13 -23.20 -6.01
C GLY A 260 -2.82 -22.41 -6.00
N ALA A 261 -2.14 -22.30 -7.13
CA ALA A 261 -0.86 -21.60 -7.30
C ALA A 261 -0.94 -20.44 -8.31
N ALA A 262 -2.09 -20.24 -8.94
CA ALA A 262 -2.29 -19.19 -9.92
C ALA A 262 -2.34 -17.81 -9.24
N MET A 263 -1.83 -16.79 -9.95
CA MET A 263 -1.96 -15.41 -9.54
C MET A 263 -3.45 -15.03 -9.48
N PRO A 264 -3.93 -14.39 -8.39
CA PRO A 264 -5.28 -13.86 -8.36
C PRO A 264 -5.46 -12.81 -9.46
N ILE A 265 -6.50 -12.98 -10.28
CA ILE A 265 -6.89 -12.02 -11.33
C ILE A 265 -8.40 -11.76 -11.25
N PRO A 266 -8.92 -10.65 -11.83
CA PRO A 266 -10.36 -10.39 -11.85
C PRO A 266 -11.19 -11.54 -12.41
N TYR A 267 -10.64 -12.24 -13.41
CA TYR A 267 -11.30 -13.37 -14.07
C TYR A 267 -11.60 -14.55 -13.13
N THR A 268 -10.81 -14.71 -12.07
CA THR A 268 -10.91 -15.84 -11.13
C THR A 268 -11.48 -15.44 -9.76
N ASN A 269 -11.90 -14.18 -9.58
CA ASN A 269 -12.49 -13.67 -8.34
C ASN A 269 -13.86 -14.31 -8.06
N ALA A 270 -14.25 -14.36 -6.78
CA ALA A 270 -15.50 -14.99 -6.32
C ALA A 270 -16.78 -14.39 -6.95
N CYS A 271 -16.75 -13.14 -7.41
CA CYS A 271 -17.86 -12.52 -8.16
C CYS A 271 -18.12 -13.18 -9.53
N GLY A 272 -17.22 -14.07 -9.98
CA GLY A 272 -16.96 -14.33 -11.38
C GLY A 272 -17.73 -15.45 -12.07
N ALA A 273 -18.75 -16.10 -11.50
CA ALA A 273 -19.56 -17.03 -12.31
C ALA A 273 -20.52 -16.31 -13.27
N ALA A 274 -20.89 -15.07 -12.96
CA ALA A 274 -21.83 -14.28 -13.77
C ALA A 274 -21.15 -13.58 -14.97
N CYS A 275 -19.84 -13.33 -14.92
CA CYS A 275 -19.08 -12.68 -16.00
C CYS A 275 -18.03 -13.59 -16.66
N HIS A 276 -17.55 -14.61 -15.95
CA HIS A 276 -16.35 -15.35 -16.34
C HIS A 276 -16.58 -16.86 -16.24
N ASP A 277 -15.89 -17.59 -17.11
CA ASP A 277 -15.98 -19.04 -17.17
C ASP A 277 -14.57 -19.60 -17.09
N VAL A 278 -14.22 -20.12 -15.92
CA VAL A 278 -12.89 -20.69 -15.66
C VAL A 278 -12.56 -21.89 -16.54
N LYS A 279 -13.54 -22.49 -17.24
CA LYS A 279 -13.28 -23.51 -18.27
C LYS A 279 -12.60 -22.92 -19.52
N LYS A 280 -12.59 -21.59 -19.66
CA LYS A 280 -11.96 -20.84 -20.75
C LYS A 280 -10.61 -20.22 -20.36
N LEU A 281 -10.05 -20.60 -19.21
CA LEU A 281 -8.68 -20.25 -18.77
C LEU A 281 -7.63 -21.05 -19.53
#